data_AF-M3GU97-F1
#
_entry.id   AF-M3GU97-F1
#
_cell.length_a   1.000
_cell.length_b   1.000
_cell.length_c   1.000
_cell.angle_alpha   90.00
_cell.angle_beta   90.00
_cell.angle_gamma   90.00
#
_symmetry.space_group_name_H-M   'P 1'
#
loop_
_entity.id
_entity.type
_entity.pdbx_description
1 polymer ?
#
loop_
_entity_poly.entity_id
_entity_poly.type
_entity_poly.pdbx_seq_one_letter_code
_entity_poly.pdbx_strand_id
1 'polypeptide(L)'
;MASLPPAYQKEAEMVRQRIYVDGAGWSCSEEELPFLSLIQEAVWQGKKIVLRYKTDEESKKRNVSPLGLVAKGKIWYLVAKYEKEFRTFRVSRIVEAKLGDSFERPKRFDLEKYWKDSTQNFLSKIPSYPVRFKIHVSKIDFLKNILYIRILKYSKINKDWIEVIADLETREWALHHILGLGDSVVLWEPEELRESILISVRKILDSYSKNL
;
A
#
# COMPACT_ATOMS: atom_id res chain seq x y z
N MET A 1 -17.64 -26.65 -21.61
CA MET A 1 -18.21 -25.50 -20.88
C MET A 1 -19.05 -26.04 -19.72
N ALA A 2 -18.48 -26.23 -18.53
CA ALA A 2 -19.23 -26.69 -17.37
C ALA A 2 -19.67 -25.47 -16.55
N SER A 3 -20.98 -25.19 -16.54
CA SER A 3 -21.58 -24.14 -15.71
C SER A 3 -21.68 -24.65 -14.27
N LEU A 4 -21.20 -23.86 -13.31
CA LEU A 4 -21.31 -24.17 -11.88
C LEU A 4 -22.81 -24.26 -11.47
N PRO A 5 -23.18 -25.11 -10.50
CA PRO A 5 -24.57 -25.20 -10.02
C PRO A 5 -25.10 -23.85 -9.46
N PRO A 6 -26.41 -23.57 -9.49
CA PRO A 6 -26.97 -22.23 -9.19
C PRO A 6 -26.63 -21.66 -7.80
N ALA A 7 -26.46 -22.52 -6.79
CA ALA A 7 -26.02 -22.12 -5.45
C ALA A 7 -24.58 -21.57 -5.48
N TYR A 8 -23.69 -22.27 -6.21
CA TYR A 8 -22.31 -21.85 -6.43
C TYR A 8 -22.20 -20.66 -7.39
N GLN A 9 -23.18 -20.43 -8.27
CA GLN A 9 -23.23 -19.20 -9.09
C GLN A 9 -23.49 -17.97 -8.22
N LYS A 10 -24.48 -18.02 -7.30
CA LYS A 10 -24.73 -16.92 -6.35
C LYS A 10 -23.57 -16.69 -5.39
N GLU A 11 -22.92 -17.75 -4.91
CA GLU A 11 -21.71 -17.64 -4.09
C GLU A 11 -20.53 -17.06 -4.89
N ALA A 12 -20.30 -17.53 -6.11
CA ALA A 12 -19.24 -17.01 -6.99
C ALA A 12 -19.49 -15.54 -7.40
N GLU A 13 -20.75 -15.16 -7.63
CA GLU A 13 -21.15 -13.78 -7.92
C GLU A 13 -21.01 -12.89 -6.68
N MET A 14 -21.36 -13.38 -5.48
CA MET A 14 -21.09 -12.70 -4.22
C MET A 14 -19.59 -12.54 -3.94
N VAL A 15 -18.78 -13.57 -4.20
CA VAL A 15 -17.32 -13.49 -4.06
C VAL A 15 -16.75 -12.45 -5.02
N ARG A 16 -17.14 -12.46 -6.31
CA ARG A 16 -16.73 -11.44 -7.29
C ARG A 16 -17.14 -10.02 -6.90
N GLN A 17 -18.31 -9.83 -6.29
CA GLN A 17 -18.78 -8.52 -5.85
C GLN A 17 -18.10 -8.00 -4.57
N ARG A 18 -17.53 -8.89 -3.76
CA ARG A 18 -17.10 -8.58 -2.38
C ARG A 18 -15.59 -8.73 -2.17
N ILE A 19 -14.91 -9.45 -3.05
CA ILE A 19 -13.46 -9.61 -3.05
C ILE A 19 -12.95 -9.29 -4.45
N TYR A 20 -12.14 -8.23 -4.54
CA TYR A 20 -11.40 -7.90 -5.76
C TYR A 20 -9.91 -8.24 -5.56
N VAL A 21 -9.33 -8.98 -6.49
CA VAL A 21 -7.90 -9.33 -6.47
C VAL A 21 -7.22 -8.62 -7.63
N ASP A 22 -6.34 -7.68 -7.31
CA ASP A 22 -5.51 -6.95 -8.28
C ASP A 22 -4.23 -7.78 -8.55
N GLY A 23 -4.14 -8.35 -9.75
CA GLY A 23 -3.33 -9.53 -10.11
C GLY A 23 -1.80 -9.38 -10.15
N ALA A 24 -1.21 -8.39 -9.48
CA ALA A 24 0.25 -8.29 -9.36
C ALA A 24 0.74 -8.97 -8.07
N GLY A 25 0.96 -10.28 -8.13
CA GLY A 25 1.73 -11.04 -7.12
C GLY A 25 0.88 -11.80 -6.10
N TRP A 26 0.75 -13.11 -6.30
CA TRP A 26 0.13 -14.03 -5.35
C TRP A 26 1.19 -14.50 -4.34
N SER A 27 1.22 -13.90 -3.15
CA SER A 27 1.88 -14.47 -1.96
C SER A 27 1.21 -13.91 -0.71
N CYS A 28 0.82 -14.78 0.22
CA CYS A 28 0.27 -14.37 1.52
C CYS A 28 1.29 -13.49 2.25
N SER A 29 0.80 -12.39 2.83
CA SER A 29 1.57 -11.52 3.72
C SER A 29 1.89 -12.23 5.03
N GLU A 30 3.12 -12.10 5.53
CA GLU A 30 3.52 -12.34 6.93
C GLU A 30 3.07 -11.19 7.87
N GLU A 31 2.19 -10.29 7.40
CA GLU A 31 1.63 -9.19 8.21
C GLU A 31 0.51 -9.79 9.10
N GLU A 32 0.59 -9.62 10.43
CA GLU A 32 -0.51 -10.01 11.31
C GLU A 32 -1.75 -9.16 10.98
N LEU A 33 -2.78 -9.81 10.44
CA LEU A 33 -4.06 -9.17 10.11
C LEU A 33 -5.16 -9.70 11.05
N PRO A 34 -5.10 -9.42 12.36
CA PRO A 34 -5.98 -10.04 13.36
C PRO A 34 -7.47 -9.78 13.10
N PHE A 35 -7.80 -8.68 12.40
CA PHE A 35 -9.18 -8.30 12.11
C PHE A 35 -9.63 -8.67 10.69
N LEU A 36 -8.81 -9.33 9.86
CA LEU A 36 -9.20 -9.66 8.48
C LEU A 36 -10.43 -10.58 8.45
N SER A 37 -10.44 -11.63 9.26
CA SER A 37 -11.57 -12.57 9.34
C SER A 37 -12.87 -11.89 9.80
N LEU A 38 -12.78 -10.98 10.79
CA LEU A 38 -13.93 -10.21 11.27
C LEU A 38 -14.47 -9.28 10.17
N ILE A 39 -13.58 -8.65 9.40
CA ILE A 39 -13.97 -7.77 8.30
C ILE A 39 -14.61 -8.59 7.16
N GLN A 40 -14.07 -9.77 6.84
CA GLN A 40 -14.68 -10.70 5.88
C GLN A 40 -16.11 -11.08 6.32
N GLU A 41 -16.29 -11.42 7.60
CA GLU A 41 -17.60 -11.71 8.17
C GLU A 41 -18.55 -10.52 8.03
N ALA A 42 -18.09 -9.30 8.35
CA ALA A 42 -18.89 -8.09 8.27
C ALA A 42 -19.34 -7.77 6.82
N VAL A 43 -18.42 -7.91 5.85
CA VAL A 43 -18.73 -7.79 4.42
C VAL A 43 -19.74 -8.85 3.99
N TRP A 44 -19.59 -10.07 4.50
CA TRP A 44 -20.45 -11.19 4.13
C TRP A 44 -21.88 -11.04 4.67
N GLN A 45 -22.00 -10.67 5.94
CA GLN A 45 -23.27 -10.52 6.64
C GLN A 45 -23.93 -9.17 6.41
N GLY A 46 -23.24 -8.20 5.80
CA GLY A 46 -23.74 -6.83 5.68
C GLY A 46 -23.87 -6.16 7.04
N LYS A 47 -22.87 -6.32 7.92
CA LYS A 47 -22.81 -5.67 9.23
C LYS A 47 -21.84 -4.51 9.23
N LYS A 48 -22.18 -3.43 9.93
CA LYS A 48 -21.26 -2.31 10.18
C LYS A 48 -20.08 -2.78 11.03
N ILE A 49 -18.99 -2.04 10.94
CA ILE A 49 -17.82 -2.24 11.80
C ILE A 49 -17.53 -0.94 12.53
N VAL A 50 -17.36 -1.05 13.85
CA VAL A 50 -16.73 0.00 14.65
C VAL A 50 -15.25 -0.33 14.74
N LEU A 51 -14.41 0.50 14.11
CA LEU A 51 -12.97 0.29 14.03
C LEU A 51 -12.19 1.40 14.73
N ARG A 52 -11.03 1.06 15.30
CA ARG A 52 -10.00 2.01 15.69
C ARG A 52 -8.89 1.97 14.64
N TYR A 53 -8.69 3.08 13.95
CA TYR A 53 -7.77 3.19 12.82
C TYR A 53 -6.56 4.03 13.19
N LYS A 54 -5.36 3.50 13.01
CA LYS A 54 -4.10 4.23 13.21
C LYS A 54 -3.86 5.20 12.05
N THR A 55 -3.76 6.48 12.36
CA THR A 55 -3.22 7.52 11.46
C THR A 55 -1.85 7.98 11.96
N ASP A 56 -1.16 8.82 11.19
CA ASP A 56 0.22 9.24 11.48
C ASP A 56 0.32 10.09 12.76
N GLU A 57 -0.77 10.76 13.16
CA GLU A 57 -0.84 11.60 14.36
C GLU A 57 -1.45 10.83 15.56
N GLU A 58 -2.61 10.18 15.38
CA GLU A 58 -3.31 9.44 16.44
C GLU A 58 -4.17 8.27 15.91
N SER A 59 -4.66 7.40 16.81
CA SER A 59 -5.67 6.40 16.47
C SER A 59 -7.09 6.95 16.68
N LYS A 60 -7.95 6.89 15.65
CA LYS A 60 -9.34 7.42 15.72
C LYS A 60 -10.37 6.30 15.57
N LYS A 61 -11.45 6.39 16.37
CA LYS A 61 -12.61 5.50 16.26
C LYS A 61 -13.47 5.92 15.06
N ARG A 62 -13.89 4.97 14.24
CA ARG A 62 -14.73 5.19 13.04
C ARG A 62 -15.80 4.10 12.96
N ASN A 63 -17.01 4.48 12.54
CA ASN A 63 -18.08 3.54 12.24
C ASN A 63 -18.26 3.47 10.73
N VAL A 64 -18.06 2.28 10.15
CA VAL A 64 -18.04 2.10 8.70
C VAL A 64 -19.01 1.00 8.28
N SER A 65 -19.58 1.14 7.09
CA SER A 65 -20.37 0.09 6.44
C SER A 65 -19.51 -0.61 5.37
N PRO A 66 -19.00 -1.81 5.63
CA PRO A 66 -18.02 -2.48 4.76
C PRO A 66 -18.60 -2.92 3.41
N LEU A 67 -18.06 -2.40 2.32
CA LEU A 67 -18.49 -2.64 0.94
C LEU A 67 -17.61 -3.65 0.20
N GLY A 68 -16.52 -4.12 0.76
CA GLY A 68 -15.73 -5.16 0.12
C GLY A 68 -14.28 -5.09 0.48
N LEU A 69 -13.57 -6.16 0.15
CA LEU A 69 -12.16 -6.30 0.36
C LEU A 69 -11.44 -6.28 -0.99
N VAL A 70 -10.32 -5.58 -1.02
CA VAL A 70 -9.42 -5.56 -2.15
C VAL A 70 -8.06 -6.07 -1.70
N ALA A 71 -7.55 -7.09 -2.39
CA ALA A 71 -6.18 -7.53 -2.26
C ALA A 71 -5.36 -6.92 -3.40
N LYS A 72 -4.35 -6.10 -3.08
CA LYS A 72 -3.37 -5.56 -4.03
C LYS A 72 -1.97 -5.97 -3.60
N GLY A 73 -1.39 -6.93 -4.32
CA GLY A 73 -0.18 -7.62 -3.90
C GLY A 73 -0.36 -8.25 -2.51
N LYS A 74 0.53 -7.93 -1.57
CA LYS A 74 0.48 -8.40 -0.17
C LYS A 74 -0.47 -7.59 0.73
N ILE A 75 -1.05 -6.49 0.25
CA ILE A 75 -1.80 -5.55 1.09
C ILE A 75 -3.31 -5.74 0.92
N TRP A 76 -3.99 -5.87 2.06
CA TRP A 76 -5.45 -5.90 2.13
C TRP A 76 -6.03 -4.51 2.42
N TYR A 77 -7.06 -4.15 1.66
CA TYR A 77 -7.81 -2.93 1.81
C TYR A 77 -9.30 -3.23 2.02
N LEU A 78 -9.91 -2.58 2.99
CA LEU A 78 -11.35 -2.53 3.17
C LEU A 78 -11.87 -1.28 2.45
N VAL A 79 -12.75 -1.47 1.48
CA VAL A 79 -13.57 -0.39 0.93
C VAL A 79 -14.86 -0.34 1.73
N ALA A 80 -15.18 0.82 2.30
CA ALA A 80 -16.36 0.98 3.13
C ALA A 80 -17.00 2.34 2.93
N LYS A 81 -18.32 2.42 3.15
CA LYS A 81 -18.99 3.70 3.32
C LYS A 81 -18.67 4.24 4.71
N TYR A 82 -18.15 5.46 4.76
CA TYR A 82 -17.89 6.21 5.99
C TYR A 82 -18.62 7.54 5.85
N GLU A 83 -19.58 7.78 6.75
CA GLU A 83 -20.51 8.92 6.65
C GLU A 83 -21.22 8.95 5.27
N LYS A 84 -20.95 9.97 4.44
CA LYS A 84 -21.56 10.16 3.12
C LYS A 84 -20.65 9.71 1.97
N GLU A 85 -19.43 9.28 2.25
CA GLU A 85 -18.41 8.98 1.24
C GLU A 85 -18.02 7.50 1.24
N PHE A 86 -17.45 7.04 0.11
CA PHE A 86 -16.75 5.77 0.05
C PHE A 86 -15.26 6.01 0.33
N ARG A 87 -14.71 5.26 1.28
CA ARG A 87 -13.31 5.37 1.68
C ARG A 87 -12.65 3.99 1.70
N THR A 88 -11.34 4.02 1.45
CA THR A 88 -10.45 2.87 1.50
C THR A 88 -9.65 2.88 2.80
N PHE A 89 -9.60 1.75 3.50
CA PHE A 89 -8.89 1.55 4.75
C PHE A 89 -7.89 0.41 4.57
N ARG A 90 -6.61 0.62 4.89
CA ARG A 90 -5.63 -0.47 4.89
C ARG A 90 -5.88 -1.34 6.13
N VAL A 91 -6.09 -2.63 5.93
CA VAL A 91 -6.50 -3.54 7.01
C VAL A 91 -5.43 -3.62 8.11
N SER A 92 -4.14 -3.59 7.77
CA SER A 92 -3.07 -3.61 8.77
C SER A 92 -2.95 -2.35 9.64
N ARG A 93 -3.69 -1.26 9.33
CA ARG A 93 -3.79 -0.07 10.19
C ARG A 93 -4.96 -0.13 11.17
N ILE A 94 -5.77 -1.18 11.14
CA ILE A 94 -6.88 -1.39 12.07
C ILE A 94 -6.32 -2.06 13.33
N VAL A 95 -6.39 -1.35 14.46
CA VAL A 95 -5.86 -1.84 15.74
C VAL A 95 -6.95 -2.42 16.64
N GLU A 96 -8.22 -2.07 16.39
CA GLU A 96 -9.39 -2.69 17.01
C GLU A 96 -10.53 -2.73 15.99
N ALA A 97 -11.32 -3.81 15.97
CA ALA A 97 -12.55 -3.89 15.21
C ALA A 97 -13.63 -4.67 15.97
N LYS A 98 -14.88 -4.20 15.88
CA LYS A 98 -16.06 -4.87 16.43
C LYS A 98 -17.22 -4.81 15.43
N LEU A 99 -17.95 -5.91 15.30
CA LEU A 99 -19.20 -5.94 14.54
C LEU A 99 -20.24 -5.04 15.21
N GLY A 100 -21.00 -4.34 14.39
CA GLY A 100 -22.17 -3.55 14.79
C GLY A 100 -23.42 -4.03 14.07
N ASP A 101 -24.37 -3.10 13.94
CA ASP A 101 -25.68 -3.37 13.35
C ASP A 101 -25.60 -3.72 11.86
N SER A 102 -26.62 -4.41 11.37
CA SER A 102 -26.81 -4.65 9.94
C SER A 102 -26.98 -3.34 9.16
N PHE A 103 -26.56 -3.35 7.90
CA PHE A 103 -26.78 -2.26 6.96
C PHE A 103 -27.13 -2.79 5.57
N GLU A 104 -27.82 -1.98 4.78
CA GLU A 104 -28.11 -2.31 3.39
C GLU A 104 -26.94 -1.88 2.48
N ARG A 105 -26.33 -2.86 1.80
CA ARG A 105 -25.30 -2.60 0.79
C ARG A 105 -25.95 -1.90 -0.42
N PRO A 106 -25.38 -0.78 -0.92
CA PRO A 106 -25.90 -0.13 -2.12
C PRO A 106 -25.86 -1.07 -3.33
N LYS A 107 -27.03 -1.33 -3.93
CA LYS A 107 -27.20 -2.29 -5.04
C LYS A 107 -26.37 -1.98 -6.28
N ARG A 108 -26.08 -0.70 -6.52
CA ARG A 108 -25.32 -0.21 -7.70
C ARG A 108 -23.83 0.00 -7.41
N PHE A 109 -23.34 -0.37 -6.23
CA PHE A 109 -21.93 -0.21 -5.90
C PHE A 109 -21.09 -1.31 -6.56
N ASP A 110 -20.17 -0.90 -7.43
CA ASP A 110 -19.20 -1.76 -8.09
C ASP A 110 -17.82 -1.58 -7.43
N LEU A 111 -17.35 -2.64 -6.76
CA LEU A 111 -16.09 -2.64 -6.03
C LEU A 111 -14.88 -2.50 -6.95
N GLU A 112 -14.88 -3.18 -8.09
CA GLU A 112 -13.78 -3.14 -9.07
C GLU A 112 -13.69 -1.75 -9.69
N LYS A 113 -14.82 -1.20 -10.14
CA LYS A 113 -14.86 0.15 -10.71
C LYS A 113 -14.40 1.20 -9.70
N TYR A 114 -14.94 1.16 -8.47
CA TYR A 114 -14.50 2.06 -7.41
C TYR A 114 -12.99 1.93 -7.15
N TRP A 115 -12.46 0.69 -7.09
CA TRP A 115 -11.04 0.49 -6.85
C TRP A 115 -10.16 1.07 -7.96
N LYS A 116 -10.53 0.87 -9.23
CA LYS A 116 -9.81 1.44 -10.38
C LYS A 116 -9.86 2.97 -10.35
N ASP A 117 -11.05 3.55 -10.19
CA ASP A 117 -11.24 5.00 -10.14
C ASP A 117 -10.51 5.63 -8.94
N SER A 118 -10.60 5.00 -7.76
CA SER A 118 -9.93 5.45 -6.53
C SER A 118 -8.41 5.32 -6.65
N THR A 119 -7.91 4.25 -7.26
CA THR A 119 -6.46 4.06 -7.47
C THR A 119 -5.94 5.08 -8.47
N GLN A 120 -6.65 5.32 -9.56
CA GLN A 120 -6.26 6.31 -10.57
C GLN A 120 -6.30 7.74 -10.01
N ASN A 121 -7.35 8.09 -9.26
CA ASN A 121 -7.46 9.39 -8.57
C ASN A 121 -6.44 9.57 -7.44
N PHE A 122 -6.02 8.48 -6.80
CA PHE A 122 -4.94 8.53 -5.81
C PHE A 122 -3.60 8.72 -6.51
N LEU A 123 -3.29 7.92 -7.54
CA LEU A 123 -2.07 8.05 -8.34
C LEU A 123 -1.92 9.41 -9.02
N SER A 124 -3.01 10.07 -9.41
CA SER A 124 -2.98 11.42 -9.99
C SER A 124 -2.74 12.53 -8.96
N LYS A 125 -2.93 12.23 -7.67
CA LYS A 125 -2.71 13.16 -6.55
C LYS A 125 -1.42 12.89 -5.79
N ILE A 126 -0.79 11.74 -6.04
CA ILE A 126 0.53 11.42 -5.51
C ILE A 126 1.52 12.45 -6.09
N PRO A 127 2.23 13.22 -5.25
CA PRO A 127 3.33 14.05 -5.71
C PRO A 127 4.34 13.19 -6.49
N SER A 128 4.99 13.76 -7.49
CA SER A 128 6.00 13.05 -8.27
C SER A 128 7.36 13.62 -7.93
N TYR A 129 8.30 12.75 -7.57
CA TYR A 129 9.69 13.09 -7.30
C TYR A 129 10.62 12.07 -7.96
N PRO A 130 10.93 12.26 -9.26
CA PRO A 130 11.83 11.38 -9.99
C PRO A 130 13.26 11.51 -9.47
N VAL A 131 13.88 10.37 -9.20
CA VAL A 131 15.28 10.24 -8.79
C VAL A 131 16.01 9.33 -9.76
N ARG A 132 17.30 9.59 -9.94
CA ARG A 132 18.21 8.80 -10.76
C ARG A 132 19.41 8.38 -9.94
N PHE A 133 19.66 7.09 -9.88
CA PHE A 133 20.72 6.51 -9.07
C PHE A 133 21.25 5.22 -9.69
N LYS A 134 22.43 4.79 -9.25
CA LYS A 134 22.85 3.39 -9.42
C LYS A 134 22.65 2.63 -8.12
N ILE A 135 22.25 1.38 -8.24
CA ILE A 135 22.06 0.46 -7.12
C ILE A 135 22.80 -0.85 -7.38
N HIS A 136 23.35 -1.42 -6.32
CA HIS A 136 24.00 -2.72 -6.37
C HIS A 136 22.96 -3.82 -6.61
N VAL A 137 23.30 -4.82 -7.42
CA VAL A 137 22.39 -5.90 -7.83
C VAL A 137 21.80 -6.68 -6.64
N SER A 138 22.55 -6.78 -5.53
CA SER A 138 22.10 -7.45 -4.29
C SER A 138 20.94 -6.75 -3.58
N LYS A 139 20.62 -5.48 -3.92
CA LYS A 139 19.54 -4.71 -3.30
C LYS A 139 18.33 -4.49 -4.23
N ILE A 140 18.31 -5.10 -5.42
CA ILE A 140 17.18 -4.95 -6.36
C ILE A 140 15.87 -5.40 -5.74
N ASP A 141 15.86 -6.54 -5.04
CA ASP A 141 14.62 -7.05 -4.43
C ASP A 141 14.17 -6.17 -3.28
N PHE A 142 15.10 -5.59 -2.52
CA PHE A 142 14.75 -4.57 -1.52
C PHE A 142 14.12 -3.35 -2.18
N LEU A 143 14.72 -2.84 -3.26
CA LEU A 143 14.20 -1.70 -4.03
C LEU A 143 12.78 -1.94 -4.51
N LYS A 144 12.49 -3.11 -5.10
CA LYS A 144 11.13 -3.49 -5.57
C LYS A 144 10.10 -3.56 -4.46
N ASN A 145 10.54 -3.79 -3.22
CA ASN A 145 9.68 -3.87 -2.05
C ASN A 145 9.50 -2.53 -1.31
N ILE A 146 10.16 -1.45 -1.76
CA ILE A 146 9.92 -0.11 -1.23
C ILE A 146 8.48 0.28 -1.53
N LEU A 147 7.73 0.66 -0.50
CA LEU A 147 6.36 1.12 -0.69
C LEU A 147 6.36 2.40 -1.55
N TYR A 148 5.44 2.46 -2.49
CA TYR A 148 5.20 3.62 -3.34
C TYR A 148 6.34 4.02 -4.29
N ILE A 149 7.36 3.19 -4.46
CA ILE A 149 8.32 3.38 -5.54
C ILE A 149 7.69 3.04 -6.90
N ARG A 150 7.91 3.88 -7.90
CA ARG A 150 7.57 3.56 -9.29
C ARG A 150 8.82 3.58 -10.15
N ILE A 151 9.29 2.41 -10.56
CA ILE A 151 10.43 2.29 -11.48
C ILE A 151 9.99 2.76 -12.87
N LEU A 152 10.59 3.84 -13.36
CA LEU A 152 10.32 4.42 -14.66
C LEU A 152 11.20 3.80 -15.75
N LYS A 153 12.48 3.58 -15.41
CA LYS A 153 13.48 3.00 -16.31
C LYS A 153 14.58 2.32 -15.51
N TYR A 154 15.18 1.28 -16.08
CA TYR A 154 16.41 0.71 -15.56
C TYR A 154 17.30 0.19 -16.69
N SER A 155 18.62 0.17 -16.44
CA SER A 155 19.62 -0.34 -17.38
C SER A 155 20.83 -0.90 -16.63
N LYS A 156 21.40 -2.00 -17.13
CA LYS A 156 22.60 -2.59 -16.52
C LYS A 156 23.82 -1.72 -16.84
N ILE A 157 24.59 -1.34 -15.82
CA ILE A 157 25.87 -0.64 -16.00
C ILE A 157 26.99 -1.68 -16.16
N ASN A 158 27.06 -2.63 -15.22
CA ASN A 158 28.03 -3.72 -15.23
C ASN A 158 27.45 -4.94 -14.47
N LYS A 159 28.29 -5.91 -14.09
CA LYS A 159 27.84 -7.12 -13.39
C LYS A 159 27.19 -6.83 -12.02
N ASP A 160 27.61 -5.76 -11.36
CA ASP A 160 27.29 -5.48 -9.96
C ASP A 160 26.35 -4.28 -9.79
N TRP A 161 26.22 -3.42 -10.81
CA TRP A 161 25.47 -2.17 -10.73
C TRP A 161 24.44 -2.02 -11.85
N ILE A 162 23.27 -1.51 -11.46
CA ILE A 162 22.17 -1.15 -12.34
C ILE A 162 21.84 0.33 -12.14
N GLU A 163 21.66 1.05 -13.23
CA GLU A 163 21.09 2.39 -13.24
C GLU A 163 19.57 2.29 -13.16
N VAL A 164 18.97 3.10 -12.30
CA VAL A 164 17.53 3.17 -12.09
C VAL A 164 17.08 4.62 -12.12
N ILE A 165 16.00 4.87 -12.85
CA ILE A 165 15.17 6.07 -12.72
C ILE A 165 13.87 5.61 -12.06
N ALA A 166 13.59 6.13 -10.87
CA ALA A 166 12.38 5.81 -10.13
C ALA A 166 11.73 7.07 -9.60
N ASP A 167 10.41 7.06 -9.49
CA ASP A 167 9.66 8.09 -8.77
C ASP A 167 9.49 7.64 -7.32
N LEU A 168 9.91 8.50 -6.39
CA LEU A 168 9.84 8.30 -4.94
C LEU A 168 8.84 9.25 -4.27
N GLU A 169 7.88 9.77 -5.04
CA GLU A 169 6.77 10.63 -4.62
C GLU A 169 7.18 12.00 -4.05
N THR A 170 7.92 12.02 -2.95
CA THR A 170 8.37 13.22 -2.26
C THR A 170 9.86 13.20 -1.98
N ARG A 171 10.45 14.37 -1.77
CA ARG A 171 11.87 14.51 -1.41
C ARG A 171 12.20 13.83 -0.10
N GLU A 172 11.32 13.94 0.90
CA GLU A 172 11.53 13.37 2.23
C GLU A 172 11.50 11.83 2.19
N TRP A 173 10.57 11.25 1.42
CA TRP A 173 10.50 9.81 1.21
C TRP A 173 11.73 9.30 0.47
N ALA A 174 12.12 10.01 -0.59
CA ALA A 174 13.32 9.71 -1.34
C ALA A 174 14.57 9.72 -0.45
N LEU A 175 14.71 10.74 0.41
CA LEU A 175 15.83 10.85 1.35
C LEU A 175 15.91 9.64 2.29
N HIS A 176 14.79 9.28 2.91
CA HIS A 176 14.76 8.16 3.85
C HIS A 176 15.16 6.84 3.20
N HIS A 177 14.62 6.55 2.01
CA HIS A 177 14.84 5.29 1.32
C HIS A 177 16.21 5.17 0.68
N ILE A 178 16.71 6.24 0.03
CA ILE A 178 18.05 6.25 -0.53
C ILE A 178 19.09 6.15 0.59
N LEU A 179 18.93 6.89 1.68
CA LEU A 179 19.86 6.81 2.81
C LEU A 179 19.83 5.41 3.47
N GLY A 180 18.66 4.79 3.59
CA GLY A 180 18.50 3.44 4.16
C GLY A 180 19.11 2.31 3.33
N LEU A 181 19.37 2.54 2.03
CA LEU A 181 20.11 1.61 1.18
C LEU A 181 21.63 1.64 1.44
N GLY A 182 22.11 2.63 2.19
CA GLY A 182 23.51 2.75 2.58
C GLY A 182 24.46 2.90 1.39
N ASP A 183 25.58 2.19 1.45
CA ASP A 183 26.64 2.19 0.43
C ASP A 183 26.27 1.44 -0.86
N SER A 184 25.15 0.71 -0.84
CA SER A 184 24.66 -0.07 -1.98
C SER A 184 23.93 0.80 -3.02
N VAL A 185 23.83 2.11 -2.79
CA VAL A 185 23.22 3.07 -3.72
C VAL A 185 24.09 4.31 -3.88
N VAL A 186 24.11 4.87 -5.09
CA VAL A 186 24.71 6.18 -5.35
C VAL A 186 23.72 7.01 -6.14
N LEU A 187 23.25 8.09 -5.52
CA LEU A 187 22.33 9.04 -6.13
C LEU A 187 23.09 9.98 -7.07
N TRP A 188 22.52 10.19 -8.26
CA TRP A 188 23.00 11.18 -9.24
C TRP A 188 22.08 12.38 -9.34
N GLU A 189 20.75 12.17 -9.36
CA GLU A 189 19.77 13.25 -9.46
C GLU A 189 18.56 12.97 -8.56
N PRO A 190 17.92 14.01 -8.01
CA PRO A 190 18.25 15.43 -8.18
C PRO A 190 19.31 15.91 -7.16
N GLU A 191 20.00 17.01 -7.48
CA GLU A 191 21.16 17.49 -6.70
C GLU A 191 20.76 17.92 -5.28
N GLU A 192 19.60 18.54 -5.09
CA GLU A 192 19.14 18.96 -3.76
C GLU A 192 18.88 17.77 -2.82
N LEU A 193 18.50 16.61 -3.36
CA LEU A 193 18.38 15.39 -2.58
C LEU A 193 19.76 14.85 -2.19
N ARG A 194 20.72 14.91 -3.10
CA ARG A 194 22.12 14.50 -2.84
C ARG A 194 22.76 15.34 -1.74
N GLU A 195 22.56 16.66 -1.76
CA GLU A 195 22.99 17.56 -0.69
C GLU A 195 22.38 17.16 0.67
N SER A 196 21.09 16.82 0.67
CA SER A 196 20.36 16.40 1.87
C SER A 196 20.88 15.10 2.46
N ILE A 197 21.25 14.15 1.60
CA ILE A 197 21.93 12.90 2.00
C ILE A 197 23.27 13.22 2.63
N LEU A 198 24.09 14.07 2.01
CA LEU A 198 25.41 14.44 2.54
C LEU A 198 25.31 15.10 3.93
N ILE A 199 24.36 16.00 4.13
CA ILE A 199 24.09 16.62 5.43
C ILE A 199 23.71 15.55 6.46
N SER A 200 22.84 14.61 6.09
CA SER A 200 22.37 13.55 6.99
C SER A 200 23.50 12.59 7.37
N VAL A 201 24.32 12.17 6.41
CA VAL A 201 25.49 11.31 6.65
C VAL A 201 26.49 11.98 7.58
N ARG A 202 26.78 13.28 7.39
CA ARG A 202 27.65 14.03 8.32
C ARG A 202 27.12 14.03 9.74
N LYS A 203 25.82 14.32 9.92
CA LYS A 203 25.18 14.28 11.24
C LYS A 203 25.27 12.89 11.88
N ILE A 204 25.04 11.83 11.10
CA ILE A 204 25.17 10.45 11.57
C ILE A 204 26.61 10.20 12.02
N LEU A 205 27.61 10.51 11.19
CA LEU A 205 29.02 10.35 11.54
C LEU A 205 29.36 11.11 12.82
N ASP A 206 28.94 12.38 12.95
CA ASP A 206 29.19 13.19 14.14
C ASP A 206 28.54 12.58 15.40
N SER A 207 27.33 12.03 15.29
CA SER A 207 26.62 11.39 16.39
C SER A 207 27.30 10.10 16.87
N TYR A 208 27.83 9.29 15.96
CA TYR A 208 28.52 8.04 16.32
C TYR A 208 30.01 8.23 16.65
N SER A 209 30.64 9.30 16.18
CA SER A 209 32.05 9.61 16.47
C SER A 209 32.25 10.25 17.85
N LYS A 210 31.20 10.83 18.42
CA LYS A 210 31.19 11.22 19.83
C LYS A 210 30.83 9.98 20.63
N ASN A 211 31.77 9.48 21.44
CA ASN A 211 31.52 8.36 22.34
C ASN A 211 30.17 8.56 23.06
N LEU A 212 29.29 7.57 22.93
CA LEU A 212 28.12 7.40 23.81
C LEU A 212 28.58 7.19 25.26
#